data_AF-A0A7G2CMN7-F1
#
_entry.id   AF-A0A7G2CMN7-F1
#
_cell.length_a   1.000
_cell.length_b   1.000
_cell.length_c   1.000
_cell.angle_alpha   90.00
_cell.angle_beta   90.00
_cell.angle_gamma   90.00
#
_symmetry.space_group_name_H-M   'P 1'
#
loop_
_entity.id
_entity.type
_entity.pdbx_description
1 polymer ?
#
loop_
_entity_poly.entity_id
_entity_poly.type
_entity_poly.pdbx_seq_one_letter_code
_entity_poly.pdbx_strand_id
1 'polypeptide(L)'
;MISEFTKQDFRLKQGCGRPDTLVDFDSGKANSSLQRYVVETVALKRPLSVMCGATVVGITGEDAKTAVTGVSVRLPDGTLQEVKSPVVVVSGGSVGSARLLSASRGSVTVKESVGANFWDVPQVVLQYRTKDRSSHNCLFDPLVSAFLKADLRFSKPVLSLLSSYDDLMALWSPKAGAAPEATILFQPFTLNNDGTSPLSGEHGCQFVVRPLRPFSRGKVNADGTVDPNYFSAAGDLENLQNAVRYVKEQLVKKTPFIPIIGDLVGERLESSGINGGSCASVVDPTTFQVTGTDGLYLCDGSIIPGALSGNPIPYKLALADKFVDKLLKKKDVRRKVEDADAESGGSTRIVY
;
A
#
# COMPACT_ATOMS: atom_id res chain seq x y z
N MET A 1 13.95 -14.94 14.25
CA MET A 1 12.54 -15.20 13.91
C MET A 1 12.34 -15.03 12.41
N ILE A 2 11.55 -15.90 11.80
CA ILE A 2 11.29 -15.92 10.35
C ILE A 2 9.92 -15.26 10.11
N SER A 3 9.85 -14.34 9.15
CA SER A 3 8.60 -13.66 8.78
C SER A 3 7.64 -14.64 8.11
N GLU A 4 6.34 -14.54 8.37
CA GLU A 4 5.34 -15.37 7.69
C GLU A 4 5.37 -15.18 6.17
N PHE A 5 5.74 -13.99 5.70
CA PHE A 5 5.92 -13.65 4.29
C PHE A 5 7.03 -14.45 3.58
N THR A 6 7.91 -15.10 4.34
CA THR A 6 8.98 -15.95 3.80
C THR A 6 8.61 -17.43 3.78
N LYS A 7 7.45 -17.81 4.33
CA LYS A 7 6.98 -19.20 4.27
C LYS A 7 6.48 -19.51 2.86
N GLN A 8 6.93 -20.62 2.28
CA GLN A 8 6.60 -21.01 0.90
C GLN A 8 5.10 -21.25 0.67
N ASP A 9 4.37 -21.62 1.70
CA ASP A 9 2.92 -21.87 1.71
C ASP A 9 2.10 -20.61 1.99
N PHE A 10 2.74 -19.49 2.35
CA PHE A 10 2.02 -18.24 2.59
C PHE A 10 1.37 -17.75 1.29
N ARG A 11 0.08 -17.42 1.38
CA ARG A 11 -0.73 -16.92 0.26
C ARG A 11 -1.47 -15.67 0.70
N LEU A 12 -1.31 -14.62 -0.09
CA LEU A 12 -2.03 -13.37 0.12
C LEU A 12 -3.48 -13.50 -0.33
N LYS A 13 -4.42 -13.15 0.54
CA LYS A 13 -5.82 -13.04 0.18
C LYS A 13 -6.06 -11.70 -0.52
N GLN A 14 -6.91 -11.67 -1.54
CA GLN A 14 -7.30 -10.41 -2.17
C GLN A 14 -7.99 -9.50 -1.14
N GLY A 15 -7.64 -8.21 -1.15
CA GLY A 15 -8.15 -7.25 -0.17
C GLY A 15 -7.58 -7.40 1.25
N CYS A 16 -6.50 -8.15 1.43
CA CYS A 16 -5.79 -8.21 2.71
C CYS A 16 -4.97 -6.93 2.96
N GLY A 17 -4.78 -6.60 4.24
CA GLY A 17 -4.11 -5.37 4.66
C GLY A 17 -5.12 -4.32 5.10
N ARG A 18 -4.66 -3.36 5.91
CA ARG A 18 -5.52 -2.28 6.38
C ARG A 18 -5.53 -1.16 5.35
N PRO A 19 -6.69 -0.59 5.00
CA PRO A 19 -6.73 0.59 4.16
C PRO A 19 -6.17 1.76 4.93
N ASP A 20 -5.12 2.37 4.41
CA ASP A 20 -4.67 3.65 4.90
C ASP A 20 -5.76 4.70 4.64
N THR A 21 -6.01 5.56 5.62
CA THR A 21 -7.11 6.51 5.60
C THR A 21 -6.60 7.89 5.99
N LEU A 22 -7.00 8.92 5.24
CA LEU A 22 -6.68 10.31 5.53
C LEU A 22 -7.83 10.94 6.30
N VAL A 23 -7.60 11.31 7.56
CA VAL A 23 -8.61 11.93 8.40
C VAL A 23 -8.51 13.44 8.29
N ASP A 24 -9.64 14.08 7.99
CA ASP A 24 -9.78 15.53 8.10
C ASP A 24 -10.08 15.90 9.57
N PHE A 25 -9.20 16.65 10.21
CA PHE A 25 -9.34 17.06 11.62
C PHE A 25 -10.51 18.02 11.86
N ASP A 26 -10.91 18.80 10.85
CA ASP A 26 -11.99 19.78 10.98
C ASP A 26 -13.36 19.11 10.90
N SER A 27 -13.53 18.13 10.01
CA SER A 27 -14.79 17.39 9.91
C SER A 27 -14.82 16.09 10.71
N GLY A 28 -13.66 15.57 11.13
CA GLY A 28 -13.51 14.25 11.71
C GLY A 28 -13.76 13.10 10.72
N LYS A 29 -13.82 13.39 9.42
CA LYS A 29 -14.16 12.39 8.39
C LYS A 29 -12.91 11.71 7.86
N ALA A 30 -12.98 10.39 7.81
CA ALA A 30 -12.08 9.53 7.08
C ALA A 30 -12.29 9.68 5.56
N ASN A 31 -11.20 9.89 4.82
CA ASN A 31 -11.18 10.01 3.38
C ASN A 31 -10.28 8.94 2.79
N SER A 32 -10.84 8.16 1.87
CA SER A 32 -10.10 7.22 1.04
C SER A 32 -10.10 7.70 -0.41
N SER A 33 -9.17 7.17 -1.21
CA SER A 33 -9.16 7.42 -2.66
C SER A 33 -10.47 6.96 -3.33
N LEU A 34 -11.06 5.85 -2.87
CA LEU A 34 -12.38 5.40 -3.32
C LEU A 34 -13.46 6.46 -3.07
N GLN A 35 -13.52 7.01 -1.85
CA GLN A 35 -14.51 8.02 -1.50
C GLN A 35 -14.37 9.26 -2.37
N ARG A 36 -13.14 9.77 -2.51
CA ARG A 36 -12.86 11.05 -3.17
C ARG A 36 -12.89 11.00 -4.69
N TYR A 37 -12.36 9.94 -5.30
CA TYR A 37 -12.19 9.88 -6.76
C TYR A 37 -13.22 9.00 -7.47
N VAL A 38 -14.00 8.19 -6.74
CA VAL A 38 -15.01 7.31 -7.34
C VAL A 38 -16.39 7.66 -6.82
N VAL A 39 -16.63 7.59 -5.51
CA VAL A 39 -17.97 7.78 -4.94
C VAL A 39 -18.47 9.20 -5.18
N GLU A 40 -17.65 10.23 -4.94
CA GLU A 40 -18.00 11.62 -5.22
C GLU A 40 -18.22 11.86 -6.72
N THR A 41 -17.44 11.23 -7.60
CA THR A 41 -17.62 11.32 -9.06
C THR A 41 -18.94 10.69 -9.52
N VAL A 42 -19.34 9.55 -8.94
CA VAL A 42 -20.65 8.93 -9.16
C VAL A 42 -21.77 9.86 -8.67
N ALA A 43 -21.61 10.47 -7.50
CA ALA A 43 -22.59 11.42 -6.96
C ALA A 43 -22.77 12.65 -7.86
N LEU A 44 -21.69 13.07 -8.54
CA LEU A 44 -21.71 14.14 -9.56
C LEU A 44 -22.27 13.68 -10.92
N LYS A 45 -22.74 12.44 -11.06
CA LYS A 45 -23.31 11.86 -12.30
C LYS A 45 -22.39 11.98 -13.52
N ARG A 46 -21.08 11.92 -13.30
CA ARG A 46 -20.10 11.85 -14.40
C ARG A 46 -20.16 10.47 -15.06
N PRO A 47 -19.80 10.33 -16.34
CA PRO A 47 -19.85 9.05 -17.06
C PRO A 47 -18.80 8.07 -16.51
N LEU A 48 -19.19 7.30 -15.49
CA LEU A 48 -18.36 6.30 -14.82
C LEU A 48 -19.17 5.04 -14.56
N SER A 49 -18.62 3.89 -14.96
CA SER A 49 -19.18 2.56 -14.65
C SER A 49 -18.26 1.85 -13.67
N VAL A 50 -18.83 1.33 -12.58
CA VAL A 50 -18.08 0.63 -11.52
C VAL A 50 -18.60 -0.80 -11.40
N MET A 51 -17.69 -1.77 -11.46
CA MET A 51 -18.00 -3.19 -11.28
C MET A 51 -17.26 -3.72 -10.06
N CYS A 52 -18.01 -4.06 -9.00
CA CYS A 52 -17.48 -4.65 -7.77
C CYS A 52 -17.67 -6.17 -7.75
N GLY A 53 -16.85 -6.88 -6.98
CA GLY A 53 -16.88 -8.35 -6.91
C GLY A 53 -16.41 -9.04 -8.20
N ALA A 54 -15.96 -8.27 -9.19
CA ALA A 54 -15.44 -8.75 -10.45
C ALA A 54 -13.90 -8.83 -10.41
N THR A 55 -13.34 -9.84 -11.06
CA THR A 55 -11.89 -10.05 -11.14
C THR A 55 -11.44 -10.04 -12.59
N VAL A 56 -10.54 -9.12 -12.95
CA VAL A 56 -9.89 -9.15 -14.26
C VAL A 56 -8.92 -10.33 -14.30
N VAL A 57 -9.09 -11.23 -15.28
CA VAL A 57 -8.32 -12.48 -15.40
C VAL A 57 -7.36 -12.47 -16.58
N GLY A 58 -7.54 -11.56 -17.54
CA GLY A 58 -6.64 -11.40 -18.68
C GLY A 58 -6.86 -10.09 -19.41
N ILE A 59 -5.83 -9.67 -20.14
CA ILE A 59 -5.86 -8.54 -21.08
C ILE A 59 -5.94 -9.13 -22.50
N THR A 60 -6.84 -8.60 -23.31
CA THR A 60 -7.02 -9.02 -24.71
C THR A 60 -6.28 -8.09 -25.66
N GLY A 61 -5.75 -8.64 -26.74
CA GLY A 61 -4.98 -7.92 -27.75
C GLY A 61 -5.28 -8.42 -29.16
N GLU A 62 -4.78 -7.69 -30.16
CA GLU A 62 -4.85 -8.09 -31.57
C GLU A 62 -3.85 -9.20 -31.90
N ASP A 63 -3.93 -9.77 -33.11
CA ASP A 63 -3.08 -10.90 -33.54
C ASP A 63 -1.57 -10.59 -33.48
N ALA A 64 -1.18 -9.32 -33.66
CA ALA A 64 0.21 -8.86 -33.50
C ALA A 64 0.65 -8.71 -32.03
N LYS A 65 -0.27 -8.85 -31.07
CA LYS A 65 -0.07 -8.78 -29.62
C LYS A 65 0.54 -7.46 -29.14
N THR A 66 0.51 -6.44 -29.98
CA THR A 66 0.99 -5.09 -29.69
C THR A 66 -0.18 -4.22 -29.22
N ALA A 67 -1.26 -4.14 -29.98
CA ALA A 67 -2.43 -3.33 -29.61
C ALA A 67 -3.37 -4.08 -28.64
N VAL A 68 -3.75 -3.41 -27.55
CA VAL A 68 -4.76 -3.89 -26.60
C VAL A 68 -6.17 -3.65 -27.13
N THR A 69 -7.06 -4.63 -26.94
CA THR A 69 -8.47 -4.58 -27.35
C THR A 69 -9.44 -4.60 -26.18
N GLY A 70 -8.98 -4.92 -24.97
CA GLY A 70 -9.81 -4.90 -23.77
C GLY A 70 -9.31 -5.79 -22.64
N VAL A 71 -10.25 -6.27 -21.82
CA VAL A 71 -10.00 -7.16 -20.70
C VAL A 71 -11.08 -8.24 -20.58
N SER A 72 -10.66 -9.43 -20.12
CA SER A 72 -11.54 -10.51 -19.73
C SER A 72 -11.79 -10.46 -18.22
N VAL A 73 -13.06 -10.42 -17.83
CA VAL A 73 -13.50 -10.19 -16.46
C VAL A 73 -14.32 -11.39 -15.99
N ARG A 74 -13.96 -11.95 -14.84
CA ARG A 74 -14.76 -12.96 -14.13
C ARG A 74 -15.70 -12.26 -13.15
N LEU A 75 -17.01 -12.48 -13.33
CA LEU A 75 -18.08 -11.96 -12.50
C LEU A 75 -18.25 -12.80 -11.20
N PRO A 76 -18.99 -12.31 -10.19
CA PRO A 76 -19.23 -13.04 -8.94
C PRO A 76 -19.87 -14.42 -9.11
N ASP A 77 -20.67 -14.61 -10.16
CA ASP A 77 -21.33 -15.87 -10.51
C ASP A 77 -20.39 -16.86 -11.25
N GLY A 78 -19.14 -16.44 -11.52
CA GLY A 78 -18.13 -17.21 -12.24
C GLY A 78 -18.13 -17.00 -13.76
N THR A 79 -19.10 -16.28 -14.31
CA THR A 79 -19.20 -16.01 -15.75
C THR A 79 -18.03 -15.15 -16.23
N LEU A 80 -17.51 -15.45 -17.43
CA LEU A 80 -16.52 -14.61 -18.10
C LEU A 80 -17.21 -13.61 -19.03
N GLN A 81 -16.85 -12.34 -18.91
CA GLN A 81 -17.33 -11.23 -19.72
C GLN A 81 -16.15 -10.47 -20.31
N GLU A 82 -16.20 -10.19 -21.62
CA GLU A 82 -15.23 -9.33 -22.30
C GLU A 82 -15.67 -7.87 -22.23
N VAL A 83 -14.75 -6.99 -21.82
CA VAL A 83 -14.92 -5.54 -21.83
C VAL A 83 -13.94 -4.95 -22.83
N LYS A 84 -14.46 -4.44 -23.95
CA LYS A 84 -13.64 -3.88 -25.03
C LYS A 84 -13.19 -2.47 -24.70
N SER A 85 -11.90 -2.20 -24.86
CA SER A 85 -11.33 -0.86 -24.77
C SER A 85 -9.98 -0.82 -25.49
N PRO A 86 -9.71 0.21 -26.31
CA PRO A 86 -8.37 0.43 -26.89
C PRO A 86 -7.36 0.97 -25.86
N VAL A 87 -7.81 1.28 -24.64
CA VAL A 87 -6.98 1.76 -23.54
C VAL A 87 -7.29 0.96 -22.28
N VAL A 88 -6.28 0.33 -21.70
CA VAL A 88 -6.36 -0.40 -20.44
C VAL A 88 -5.32 0.15 -19.48
N VAL A 89 -5.76 0.55 -18.29
CA VAL A 89 -4.89 0.99 -17.20
C VAL A 89 -4.96 -0.04 -16.08
N VAL A 90 -3.81 -0.60 -15.74
CA VAL A 90 -3.70 -1.62 -14.69
C VAL A 90 -3.24 -0.95 -13.39
N SER A 91 -4.09 -1.06 -12.36
CA SER A 91 -3.85 -0.55 -11.00
C SER A 91 -4.14 -1.63 -9.95
N GLY A 92 -3.70 -2.87 -10.20
CA GLY A 92 -3.89 -4.04 -9.35
C GLY A 92 -2.91 -4.13 -8.16
N GLY A 93 -2.03 -3.15 -8.00
CA GLY A 93 -0.97 -3.15 -7.00
C GLY A 93 0.16 -4.12 -7.37
N SER A 94 1.19 -4.17 -6.53
CA SER A 94 2.44 -4.88 -6.84
C SER A 94 2.25 -6.38 -7.12
N VAL A 95 1.28 -7.03 -6.47
CA VAL A 95 0.99 -8.45 -6.74
C VAL A 95 -0.02 -8.62 -7.87
N GLY A 96 -1.15 -7.91 -7.80
CA GLY A 96 -2.24 -8.08 -8.76
C GLY A 96 -1.83 -7.70 -10.19
N SER A 97 -1.08 -6.60 -10.36
CA SER A 97 -0.61 -6.16 -11.66
C SER A 97 0.38 -7.16 -12.27
N ALA A 98 1.38 -7.59 -11.51
CA ALA A 98 2.33 -8.61 -11.98
C ALA A 98 1.64 -9.94 -12.35
N ARG A 99 0.66 -10.38 -11.54
CA ARG A 99 -0.14 -11.58 -11.81
C ARG A 99 -0.95 -11.43 -13.10
N LEU A 100 -1.65 -10.30 -13.28
CA LEU A 100 -2.48 -10.06 -14.47
C LEU A 100 -1.64 -9.99 -15.74
N LEU A 101 -0.52 -9.27 -15.72
CA LEU A 101 0.42 -9.20 -16.84
C LEU A 101 0.98 -10.58 -17.18
N SER A 102 1.38 -11.36 -16.18
CA SER A 102 1.88 -12.73 -16.38
C SER A 102 0.81 -13.64 -16.99
N ALA A 103 -0.43 -13.55 -16.51
CA ALA A 103 -1.57 -14.31 -17.04
C ALA A 103 -1.97 -13.89 -18.46
N SER A 104 -1.62 -12.67 -18.88
CA SER A 104 -1.94 -12.13 -20.21
C SER A 104 -0.84 -12.37 -21.25
N ARG A 105 0.24 -13.07 -20.88
CA ARG A 105 1.28 -13.50 -21.81
C ARG A 105 0.67 -14.35 -22.92
N GLY A 106 0.98 -13.99 -24.16
CA GLY A 106 0.45 -14.68 -25.34
C GLY A 106 -0.78 -14.00 -25.95
N SER A 107 -1.54 -13.21 -25.18
CA SER A 107 -2.58 -12.31 -25.71
C SER A 107 -2.02 -10.92 -26.01
N VAL A 108 -1.07 -10.47 -25.19
CA VAL A 108 -0.32 -9.22 -25.38
C VAL A 108 1.17 -9.44 -25.11
N THR A 109 2.00 -8.55 -25.64
CA THR A 109 3.46 -8.62 -25.48
C THR A 109 3.84 -8.22 -24.06
N VAL A 110 4.26 -9.19 -23.25
CA VAL A 110 4.67 -8.99 -21.86
C VAL A 110 6.05 -9.59 -21.66
N LYS A 111 6.99 -8.82 -21.12
CA LYS A 111 8.36 -9.28 -20.84
C LYS A 111 8.37 -10.32 -19.71
N GLU A 112 9.32 -11.25 -19.78
CA GLU A 112 9.56 -12.25 -18.72
C GLU A 112 9.96 -11.62 -17.38
N SER A 113 10.51 -10.40 -17.40
CA SER A 113 10.91 -9.65 -16.20
C SER A 113 9.75 -9.10 -15.36
N VAL A 114 8.49 -9.30 -15.78
CA VAL A 114 7.33 -9.05 -14.91
C VAL A 114 7.45 -9.89 -13.65
N GLY A 115 7.18 -9.27 -12.51
CA GLY A 115 7.29 -9.87 -11.19
C GLY A 115 8.66 -9.68 -10.55
N ALA A 116 9.72 -9.40 -11.33
CA ALA A 116 11.06 -9.15 -10.80
C ALA A 116 11.16 -7.80 -10.07
N ASN A 117 12.23 -7.61 -9.29
CA ASN A 117 12.50 -6.36 -8.56
C ASN A 117 11.41 -5.98 -7.54
N PHE A 118 10.69 -6.97 -7.00
CA PHE A 118 9.78 -6.72 -5.88
C PHE A 118 10.61 -6.21 -4.70
N TRP A 119 10.21 -5.10 -4.11
CA TRP A 119 10.78 -4.61 -2.87
C TRP A 119 9.68 -4.44 -1.83
N ASP A 120 10.09 -4.70 -0.60
CA ASP A 120 9.33 -4.55 0.62
C ASP A 120 10.30 -4.13 1.73
N VAL A 121 9.78 -3.62 2.84
CA VAL A 121 10.56 -3.21 4.00
C VAL A 121 10.31 -4.20 5.14
N PRO A 122 11.26 -5.11 5.44
CA PRO A 122 11.13 -5.99 6.60
C PRO A 122 11.23 -5.16 7.89
N GLN A 123 10.35 -5.43 8.85
CA GLN A 123 10.31 -4.70 10.11
C GLN A 123 10.33 -5.64 11.32
N VAL A 124 10.98 -5.21 12.39
CA VAL A 124 10.92 -5.86 13.70
C VAL A 124 10.00 -5.08 14.61
N VAL A 125 8.94 -5.73 15.08
CA VAL A 125 8.03 -5.17 16.08
C VAL A 125 8.46 -5.65 17.45
N LEU A 126 8.83 -4.71 18.32
CA LEU A 126 9.18 -4.93 19.72
C LEU A 126 8.02 -4.48 20.60
N GLN A 127 7.36 -5.41 21.27
CA GLN A 127 6.20 -5.15 22.12
C GLN A 127 6.61 -5.16 23.58
N TYR A 128 6.27 -4.09 24.30
CA TYR A 128 6.54 -3.94 25.71
C TYR A 128 5.24 -3.80 26.48
N ARG A 129 5.15 -4.41 27.65
CA ARG A 129 4.12 -4.08 28.64
C ARG A 129 4.34 -2.65 29.11
N THR A 130 3.27 -1.87 29.29
CA THR A 130 3.38 -0.57 29.97
C THR A 130 3.28 -0.77 31.48
N LYS A 131 4.06 0.00 32.26
CA LYS A 131 4.00 0.01 33.73
C LYS A 131 2.71 0.65 34.26
N ASP A 132 2.08 1.47 33.42
CA ASP A 132 0.82 2.13 33.67
C ASP A 132 -0.24 1.71 32.62
N ARG A 133 -1.39 2.39 32.65
CA ARG A 133 -2.50 2.17 31.70
C ARG A 133 -2.51 3.17 30.55
N SER A 134 -1.39 3.82 30.25
CA SER A 134 -1.31 4.90 29.24
C SER A 134 -1.39 4.41 27.79
N SER A 135 -1.55 3.09 27.54
CA SER A 135 -1.73 2.55 26.20
C SER A 135 -3.17 2.67 25.67
N HIS A 136 -3.30 2.81 24.35
CA HIS A 136 -4.54 2.73 23.59
C HIS A 136 -5.14 1.31 23.47
N ASN A 137 -4.57 0.27 24.07
CA ASN A 137 -5.17 -1.08 24.10
C ASN A 137 -6.62 -1.08 24.63
N CYS A 138 -6.96 -0.14 25.53
CA CYS A 138 -8.33 0.00 26.05
C CYS A 138 -9.37 0.36 24.98
N LEU A 139 -8.97 0.99 23.86
CA LEU A 139 -9.89 1.31 22.76
C LEU A 139 -10.42 0.05 22.06
N PHE A 140 -9.74 -1.09 22.24
CA PHE A 140 -10.13 -2.39 21.71
C PHE A 140 -10.97 -3.22 22.69
N ASP A 141 -11.22 -2.73 23.91
CA ASP A 141 -12.17 -3.36 24.82
C ASP A 141 -13.57 -3.37 24.18
N PRO A 142 -14.32 -4.49 24.21
CA PRO A 142 -15.61 -4.59 23.51
C PRO A 142 -16.63 -3.54 23.93
N LEU A 143 -16.67 -3.16 25.22
CA LEU A 143 -17.60 -2.15 25.72
C LEU A 143 -17.14 -0.76 25.28
N VAL A 144 -15.86 -0.45 25.45
CA VAL A 144 -15.29 0.84 24.98
C VAL A 144 -15.50 0.99 23.49
N SER A 145 -15.20 -0.03 22.69
CA SER A 145 -15.40 -0.04 21.24
C SER A 145 -16.87 0.17 20.86
N ALA A 146 -17.83 -0.41 21.61
CA ALA A 146 -19.25 -0.19 21.38
C ALA A 146 -19.66 1.28 21.63
N PHE A 147 -19.18 1.88 22.72
CA PHE A 147 -19.41 3.30 23.00
C PHE A 147 -18.75 4.21 21.96
N LEU A 148 -17.50 3.95 21.58
CA LEU A 148 -16.81 4.70 20.54
C LEU A 148 -17.50 4.61 19.19
N LYS A 149 -18.03 3.44 18.81
CA LYS A 149 -18.81 3.29 17.57
C LYS A 149 -20.10 4.11 17.59
N ALA A 150 -20.78 4.20 18.74
CA ALA A 150 -21.94 5.05 18.89
C ALA A 150 -21.55 6.54 18.79
N ASP A 151 -20.52 6.96 19.52
CA ASP A 151 -20.02 8.34 19.49
C ASP A 151 -19.57 8.76 18.09
N LEU A 152 -18.79 7.94 17.39
CA LEU A 152 -18.37 8.17 16.00
C LEU A 152 -19.55 8.26 15.02
N ARG A 153 -20.70 7.66 15.34
CA ARG A 153 -21.87 7.66 14.47
C ARG A 153 -22.76 8.89 14.67
N PHE A 154 -22.77 9.46 15.88
CA PHE A 154 -23.70 10.53 16.26
C PHE A 154 -23.02 11.85 16.62
N SER A 155 -21.69 11.86 16.80
CA SER A 155 -20.89 13.01 17.21
C SER A 155 -19.69 13.22 16.29
N LYS A 156 -19.06 14.40 16.41
CA LYS A 156 -17.71 14.60 15.87
C LYS A 156 -16.70 13.93 16.82
N PRO A 157 -15.84 13.02 16.35
CA PRO A 157 -14.80 12.42 17.19
C PRO A 157 -13.89 13.45 17.84
N VAL A 158 -13.50 13.17 19.07
CA VAL A 158 -12.41 13.89 19.75
C VAL A 158 -11.07 13.68 19.01
N LEU A 159 -10.18 14.66 19.10
CA LEU A 159 -8.90 14.67 18.36
C LEU A 159 -8.04 13.41 18.58
N SER A 160 -8.08 12.80 19.76
CA SER A 160 -7.33 11.57 20.06
C SER A 160 -7.77 10.38 19.20
N LEU A 161 -9.04 10.32 18.79
CA LEU A 161 -9.59 9.29 17.91
C LEU A 161 -9.36 9.59 16.42
N LEU A 162 -8.81 10.77 16.11
CA LEU A 162 -8.46 11.20 14.75
C LEU A 162 -6.96 11.09 14.46
N SER A 163 -6.20 10.56 15.42
CA SER A 163 -4.75 10.40 15.31
C SER A 163 -4.35 9.17 14.48
N SER A 164 -3.10 9.18 13.99
CA SER A 164 -2.48 8.01 13.38
C SER A 164 -2.27 6.91 14.44
N TYR A 165 -2.14 5.67 13.98
CA TYR A 165 -1.63 4.56 14.79
C TYR A 165 -0.19 4.81 15.29
N ASP A 166 0.61 5.53 14.48
CA ASP A 166 1.98 5.90 14.81
C ASP A 166 1.98 7.26 15.53
N ASP A 167 2.23 7.25 16.84
CA ASP A 167 2.35 8.46 17.66
C ASP A 167 3.67 9.19 17.43
N LEU A 168 4.70 8.46 17.01
CA LEU A 168 6.02 9.02 16.74
C LEU A 168 6.74 8.25 15.64
N MET A 169 7.45 8.99 14.79
CA MET A 169 8.41 8.47 13.82
C MET A 169 9.77 9.15 14.02
N ALA A 170 10.81 8.36 14.28
CA ALA A 170 12.19 8.82 14.34
C ALA A 170 13.01 8.23 13.19
N LEU A 171 13.82 9.07 12.55
CA LEU A 171 14.86 8.63 11.62
C LEU A 171 16.15 8.43 12.42
N TRP A 172 16.76 7.26 12.29
CA TRP A 172 17.89 6.85 13.12
C TRP A 172 19.11 6.49 12.28
N SER A 173 20.28 6.86 12.80
CA SER A 173 21.60 6.46 12.30
C SER A 173 22.49 6.03 13.47
N PRO A 174 23.45 5.12 13.23
CA PRO A 174 24.36 4.64 14.27
C PRO A 174 25.36 5.71 14.74
N LYS A 175 25.60 6.73 13.91
CA LYS A 175 26.54 7.83 14.17
C LYS A 175 25.85 9.16 13.97
N ALA A 176 26.02 10.09 14.92
CA ALA A 176 25.53 11.45 14.79
C ALA A 176 26.07 12.10 13.49
N GLY A 177 25.19 12.77 12.75
CA GLY A 177 25.53 13.42 11.47
C GLY A 177 25.58 12.49 10.25
N ALA A 178 25.49 11.17 10.42
CA ALA A 178 25.34 10.24 9.30
C ALA A 178 23.91 10.25 8.75
N ALA A 179 23.77 9.89 7.48
CA ALA A 179 22.46 9.71 6.85
C ALA A 179 21.65 8.64 7.62
N PRO A 180 20.32 8.82 7.78
CA PRO A 180 19.50 7.86 8.48
C PRO A 180 19.40 6.55 7.70
N GLU A 181 19.55 5.45 8.42
CA GLU A 181 19.54 4.08 7.88
C GLU A 181 18.27 3.32 8.28
N ALA A 182 17.62 3.73 9.38
CA ALA A 182 16.42 3.10 9.90
C ALA A 182 15.35 4.10 10.30
N THR A 183 14.11 3.61 10.37
CA THR A 183 12.98 4.28 10.98
C THR A 183 12.56 3.53 12.22
N ILE A 184 12.30 4.26 13.29
CA ILE A 184 11.73 3.75 14.54
C ILE A 184 10.37 4.41 14.70
N LEU A 185 9.30 3.62 14.65
CA LEU A 185 7.94 4.06 14.95
C LEU A 185 7.59 3.67 16.39
N PHE A 186 6.84 4.50 17.08
CA PHE A 186 6.22 4.16 18.36
C PHE A 186 4.71 4.14 18.21
N GLN A 187 4.10 3.08 18.72
CA GLN A 187 2.67 2.87 18.70
C GLN A 187 2.20 2.58 20.13
N PRO A 188 1.23 3.35 20.66
CA PRO A 188 0.79 3.26 22.05
C PRO A 188 -0.14 2.06 22.29
N PHE A 189 0.01 0.97 21.55
CA PHE A 189 -0.76 -0.25 21.69
C PHE A 189 0.13 -1.45 21.32
N THR A 190 -0.33 -2.64 21.64
CA THR A 190 0.17 -3.88 21.04
C THR A 190 -0.82 -4.34 19.99
N LEU A 191 -0.37 -4.93 18.88
CA LEU A 191 -1.24 -5.65 17.96
C LEU A 191 -0.66 -7.02 17.61
N ASN A 192 -1.55 -7.98 17.32
CA ASN A 192 -1.20 -9.22 16.64
C ASN A 192 -0.77 -8.95 15.18
N ASN A 193 -0.24 -9.97 14.50
CA ASN A 193 0.33 -9.84 13.15
C ASN A 193 -0.67 -9.33 12.10
N ASP A 194 -1.92 -9.80 12.16
CA ASP A 194 -2.98 -9.33 11.24
C ASP A 194 -3.51 -7.94 11.61
N GLY A 195 -3.16 -7.47 12.81
CA GLY A 195 -3.48 -6.13 13.24
C GLY A 195 -4.88 -5.92 13.81
N THR A 196 -5.63 -7.00 14.03
CA THR A 196 -7.04 -6.94 14.40
C THR A 196 -7.26 -6.89 15.91
N SER A 197 -6.31 -7.35 16.71
CA SER A 197 -6.48 -7.47 18.16
C SER A 197 -5.19 -7.18 18.92
N PRO A 198 -5.27 -6.54 20.11
CA PRO A 198 -4.12 -6.43 20.98
C PRO A 198 -3.71 -7.77 21.57
N LEU A 199 -2.52 -7.83 22.17
CA LEU A 199 -2.15 -8.96 23.01
C LEU A 199 -3.14 -9.08 24.18
N SER A 200 -3.54 -10.30 24.49
CA SER A 200 -4.56 -10.57 25.52
C SER A 200 -4.08 -10.14 26.91
N GLY A 201 -4.90 -9.35 27.60
CA GLY A 201 -4.81 -9.13 29.05
C GLY A 201 -3.90 -7.99 29.54
N GLU A 202 -3.15 -7.31 28.67
CA GLU A 202 -2.14 -6.33 29.12
C GLU A 202 -2.19 -5.01 28.33
N HIS A 203 -2.02 -3.90 29.04
CA HIS A 203 -1.69 -2.62 28.44
C HIS A 203 -0.24 -2.67 27.95
N GLY A 204 0.00 -2.18 26.74
CA GLY A 204 1.30 -2.29 26.12
C GLY A 204 1.48 -1.32 24.97
N CYS A 205 2.71 -1.18 24.52
CA CYS A 205 3.08 -0.36 23.39
C CYS A 205 4.05 -1.15 22.51
N GLN A 206 4.28 -0.68 21.29
CA GLN A 206 5.24 -1.31 20.41
C GLN A 206 6.12 -0.33 19.67
N PHE A 207 7.39 -0.71 19.52
CA PHE A 207 8.32 -0.04 18.63
C PHE A 207 8.41 -0.85 17.34
N VAL A 208 8.13 -0.22 16.20
CA VAL A 208 8.31 -0.83 14.88
C VAL A 208 9.60 -0.30 14.28
N VAL A 209 10.59 -1.17 14.16
CA VAL A 209 11.94 -0.85 13.69
C VAL A 209 12.13 -1.41 12.30
N ARG A 210 12.51 -0.57 11.33
CA ARG A 210 12.65 -0.99 9.93
C ARG A 210 13.79 -0.24 9.22
N PRO A 211 14.48 -0.83 8.23
CA PRO A 211 15.43 -0.09 7.42
C PRO A 211 14.69 0.98 6.60
N LEU A 212 15.32 2.14 6.41
CA LEU A 212 14.69 3.27 5.72
C LEU A 212 14.58 3.03 4.20
N ARG A 213 15.61 2.43 3.59
CA ARG A 213 15.66 2.12 2.15
C ARG A 213 16.40 0.80 1.89
N PRO A 214 15.74 -0.35 2.09
CA PRO A 214 16.37 -1.64 1.86
C PRO A 214 16.75 -1.86 0.38
N PHE A 215 17.89 -2.50 0.18
CA PHE A 215 18.43 -2.86 -1.14
C PHE A 215 18.02 -4.26 -1.60
N SER A 216 17.56 -5.11 -0.69
CA SER A 216 17.10 -6.47 -1.00
C SER A 216 15.95 -6.44 -2.02
N ARG A 217 15.95 -7.40 -2.94
CA ARG A 217 14.95 -7.53 -4.00
C ARG A 217 14.49 -8.96 -4.13
N GLY A 218 13.17 -9.11 -4.11
CA GLY A 218 12.45 -10.35 -4.32
C GLY A 218 11.73 -10.40 -5.67
N LYS A 219 10.72 -11.26 -5.73
CA LYS A 219 9.87 -11.46 -6.90
C LYS A 219 8.42 -11.76 -6.52
N VAL A 220 7.51 -11.39 -7.40
CA VAL A 220 6.13 -11.89 -7.46
C VAL A 220 6.06 -12.93 -8.57
N ASN A 221 5.69 -14.16 -8.25
CA ASN A 221 5.54 -15.23 -9.24
C ASN A 221 4.22 -15.08 -10.02
N ALA A 222 4.12 -15.79 -11.15
CA ALA A 222 2.95 -15.72 -12.03
C ALA A 222 1.63 -16.16 -11.37
N ASP A 223 1.69 -17.02 -10.35
CA ASP A 223 0.53 -17.44 -9.55
C ASP A 223 0.12 -16.42 -8.46
N GLY A 224 0.88 -15.32 -8.32
CA GLY A 224 0.68 -14.28 -7.31
C GLY A 224 1.37 -14.55 -5.98
N THR A 225 2.14 -15.64 -5.84
CA THR A 225 2.97 -15.86 -4.65
C THR A 225 4.13 -14.86 -4.60
N VAL A 226 4.53 -14.50 -3.39
CA VAL A 226 5.59 -13.51 -3.16
C VAL A 226 6.78 -14.21 -2.53
N ASP A 227 7.95 -14.02 -3.13
CA ASP A 227 9.23 -14.34 -2.52
C ASP A 227 9.93 -13.00 -2.24
N PRO A 228 9.86 -12.48 -1.00
CA PRO A 228 10.38 -11.16 -0.69
C PRO A 228 11.91 -11.11 -0.69
N ASN A 229 12.58 -12.26 -0.56
CA ASN A 229 14.04 -12.39 -0.52
C ASN A 229 14.70 -11.37 0.44
N TYR A 230 14.15 -11.25 1.66
CA TYR A 230 14.68 -10.32 2.65
C TYR A 230 16.14 -10.62 2.96
N PHE A 231 16.92 -9.55 3.14
CA PHE A 231 18.33 -9.61 3.50
C PHE A 231 19.25 -10.23 2.43
N SER A 232 18.79 -10.30 1.18
CA SER A 232 19.65 -10.63 0.05
C SER A 232 20.81 -9.62 -0.13
N ALA A 233 20.62 -8.39 0.38
CA ALA A 233 21.69 -7.42 0.56
C ALA A 233 22.13 -7.40 2.04
N ALA A 234 23.40 -7.76 2.31
CA ALA A 234 23.92 -7.92 3.67
C ALA A 234 23.75 -6.68 4.56
N GLY A 235 23.89 -5.48 4.00
CA GLY A 235 23.72 -4.22 4.73
C GLY A 235 22.32 -4.01 5.31
N ASP A 236 21.27 -4.59 4.70
CA ASP A 236 19.91 -4.43 5.21
C ASP A 236 19.73 -5.13 6.56
N LEU A 237 20.34 -6.31 6.73
CA LEU A 237 20.28 -7.07 7.98
C LEU A 237 21.05 -6.35 9.08
N GLU A 238 22.27 -5.90 8.77
CA GLU A 238 23.12 -5.18 9.72
C GLU A 238 22.43 -3.90 10.22
N ASN A 239 21.88 -3.09 9.32
CA ASN A 239 21.18 -1.85 9.65
C ASN A 239 19.98 -2.12 10.57
N LEU A 240 19.17 -3.15 10.24
CA LEU A 240 18.02 -3.52 11.06
C LEU A 240 18.45 -4.01 12.45
N GLN A 241 19.46 -4.87 12.54
CA GLN A 241 19.98 -5.37 13.81
C GLN A 241 20.53 -4.24 14.70
N ASN A 242 21.25 -3.29 14.10
CA ASN A 242 21.80 -2.15 14.83
C ASN A 242 20.71 -1.24 15.39
N ALA A 243 19.67 -0.95 14.60
CA ALA A 243 18.53 -0.16 15.04
C ALA A 243 17.71 -0.89 16.13
N VAL A 244 17.46 -2.20 15.97
CA VAL A 244 16.75 -3.02 16.97
C VAL A 244 17.53 -3.04 18.29
N ARG A 245 18.85 -3.24 18.22
CA ARG A 245 19.74 -3.20 19.39
C ARG A 245 19.66 -1.85 20.09
N TYR A 246 19.73 -0.76 19.33
CA TYR A 246 19.58 0.59 19.88
C TYR A 246 18.27 0.77 20.64
N VAL A 247 17.14 0.30 20.08
CA VAL A 247 15.84 0.39 20.77
C VAL A 247 15.86 -0.38 22.09
N LYS A 248 16.26 -1.67 22.05
CA LYS A 248 16.25 -2.56 23.22
C LYS A 248 17.22 -2.13 24.32
N GLU A 249 18.41 -1.68 23.94
CA GLU A 249 19.50 -1.45 24.88
C GLU A 249 19.61 -0.01 25.36
N GLN A 250 19.14 0.96 24.57
CA GLN A 250 19.36 2.38 24.81
C GLN A 250 18.06 3.20 24.84
N LEU A 251 17.24 3.16 23.78
CA LEU A 251 16.09 4.07 23.64
C LEU A 251 15.09 3.89 24.78
N VAL A 252 14.67 2.64 25.05
CA VAL A 252 13.68 2.34 26.10
C VAL A 252 14.19 2.63 27.52
N LYS A 253 15.50 2.82 27.68
CA LYS A 253 16.14 3.17 28.97
C LYS A 253 16.36 4.67 29.14
N LYS A 254 16.00 5.51 28.16
CA LYS A 254 16.06 6.97 28.31
C LYS A 254 15.04 7.44 29.34
N THR A 255 15.38 8.50 30.08
CA THR A 255 14.58 9.04 31.19
C THR A 255 13.08 9.16 30.91
N PRO A 256 12.62 9.64 29.73
CA PRO A 256 11.19 9.72 29.43
C PRO A 256 10.46 8.37 29.35
N PHE A 257 11.17 7.29 28.99
CA PHE A 257 10.58 5.95 28.81
C PHE A 257 10.62 5.09 30.06
N ILE A 258 11.56 5.35 31.00
CA ILE A 258 11.68 4.61 32.26
C ILE A 258 10.35 4.46 33.02
N PRO A 259 9.52 5.50 33.21
CA PRO A 259 8.27 5.35 33.97
C PRO A 259 7.18 4.59 33.22
N ILE A 260 7.26 4.48 31.88
CA ILE A 260 6.18 3.95 31.03
C ILE A 260 6.49 2.53 30.56
N ILE A 261 7.70 2.27 30.07
CA ILE A 261 8.08 1.01 29.41
C ILE A 261 8.47 -0.03 30.46
N GLY A 262 7.81 -1.19 30.42
CA GLY A 262 8.07 -2.37 31.23
C GLY A 262 8.79 -3.47 30.45
N ASP A 263 8.40 -4.72 30.69
CA ASP A 263 9.06 -5.89 30.13
C ASP A 263 8.80 -6.03 28.62
N LEU A 264 9.81 -6.51 27.88
CA LEU A 264 9.64 -6.94 26.49
C LEU A 264 8.84 -8.25 26.50
N VAL A 265 7.63 -8.22 25.92
CA VAL A 265 6.70 -9.36 25.89
C VAL A 265 6.55 -9.98 24.50
N GLY A 266 7.02 -9.28 23.46
CA GLY A 266 6.98 -9.78 22.09
C GLY A 266 8.08 -9.17 21.22
N GLU A 267 8.64 -9.98 20.35
CA GLU A 267 9.50 -9.56 19.26
C GLU A 267 9.03 -10.34 18.03
N ARG A 268 8.87 -9.70 16.88
CA ARG A 268 8.45 -10.37 15.63
C ARG A 268 9.10 -9.71 14.44
N LEU A 269 9.44 -10.51 13.43
CA LEU A 269 9.85 -10.04 12.11
C LEU A 269 8.64 -10.17 11.17
N GLU A 270 8.26 -9.08 10.51
CA GLU A 270 7.10 -9.04 9.62
C GLU A 270 7.35 -8.12 8.41
N SER A 271 6.45 -8.16 7.42
CA SER A 271 6.42 -7.23 6.29
C SER A 271 5.84 -5.89 6.75
N SER A 272 6.38 -4.75 6.30
CA SER A 272 5.73 -3.45 6.49
C SER A 272 4.56 -3.22 5.51
N GLY A 273 4.32 -4.14 4.58
CA GLY A 273 3.27 -4.07 3.56
C GLY A 273 3.79 -4.39 2.15
N ILE A 274 2.93 -4.88 1.26
CA ILE A 274 3.31 -5.19 -0.12
C ILE A 274 3.58 -3.87 -0.88
N ASN A 275 4.86 -3.53 -1.02
CA ASN A 275 5.23 -2.19 -1.44
C ASN A 275 5.28 -2.02 -2.97
N GLY A 276 6.35 -2.42 -3.67
CA GLY A 276 6.54 -1.98 -5.05
C GLY A 276 7.50 -2.78 -5.91
N GLY A 277 7.70 -2.29 -7.14
CA GLY A 277 8.81 -2.65 -8.04
C GLY A 277 8.60 -3.84 -8.97
N SER A 278 7.58 -4.66 -8.74
CA SER A 278 7.30 -5.88 -9.50
C SER A 278 7.06 -5.68 -11.00
N CYS A 279 6.72 -4.48 -11.46
CA CYS A 279 6.52 -4.16 -12.88
C CYS A 279 7.43 -3.02 -13.37
N ALA A 280 8.37 -2.54 -12.55
CA ALA A 280 9.19 -1.38 -12.89
C ALA A 280 10.06 -1.57 -14.15
N SER A 281 10.45 -2.81 -14.46
CA SER A 281 11.30 -3.14 -15.62
C SER A 281 10.55 -3.24 -16.96
N VAL A 282 9.21 -3.23 -16.92
CA VAL A 282 8.38 -3.51 -18.10
C VAL A 282 7.55 -2.31 -18.55
N VAL A 283 7.72 -1.18 -17.88
CA VAL A 283 7.00 0.06 -18.15
C VAL A 283 7.97 1.15 -18.55
N ASP A 284 7.57 2.00 -19.48
CA ASP A 284 8.27 3.26 -19.72
C ASP A 284 7.90 4.25 -18.59
N PRO A 285 8.86 4.69 -17.74
CA PRO A 285 8.59 5.57 -16.60
C PRO A 285 8.11 6.98 -17.02
N THR A 286 8.29 7.33 -18.29
CA THR A 286 7.80 8.58 -18.85
C THR A 286 6.35 8.44 -19.30
N THR A 287 6.00 7.41 -20.06
CA THR A 287 4.67 7.28 -20.67
C THR A 287 3.71 6.40 -19.88
N PHE A 288 4.20 5.67 -18.87
CA PHE A 288 3.48 4.65 -18.10
C PHE A 288 3.03 3.45 -18.94
N GLN A 289 3.45 3.39 -20.20
CA GLN A 289 3.04 2.38 -21.16
C GLN A 289 3.87 1.11 -20.95
N VAL A 290 3.21 -0.04 -21.02
CA VAL A 290 3.90 -1.33 -20.97
C VAL A 290 4.73 -1.47 -22.26
N THR A 291 6.02 -1.77 -22.10
CA THR A 291 6.97 -1.81 -23.23
C THR A 291 6.53 -2.85 -24.26
N GLY A 292 6.48 -2.46 -25.53
CA GLY A 292 6.10 -3.35 -26.63
C GLY A 292 4.60 -3.51 -26.84
N THR A 293 3.79 -2.70 -26.15
CA THR A 293 2.34 -2.68 -26.32
C THR A 293 1.85 -1.29 -26.73
N ASP A 294 0.67 -1.22 -27.32
CA ASP A 294 -0.10 -0.02 -27.57
C ASP A 294 -1.42 -0.09 -26.79
N GLY A 295 -1.75 1.00 -26.09
CA GLY A 295 -2.96 1.08 -25.27
C GLY A 295 -2.89 0.44 -23.87
N LEU A 296 -1.80 -0.24 -23.47
CA LEU A 296 -1.64 -0.80 -22.12
C LEU A 296 -0.77 0.07 -21.21
N TYR A 297 -1.30 0.44 -20.04
CA TYR A 297 -0.58 1.25 -19.05
C TYR A 297 -0.62 0.61 -17.66
N LEU A 298 0.38 0.95 -16.85
CA LEU A 298 0.45 0.60 -15.44
C LEU A 298 0.50 1.88 -14.61
N CYS A 299 -0.32 1.97 -13.56
CA CYS A 299 -0.29 3.09 -12.64
C CYS A 299 -0.66 2.64 -11.23
N ASP A 300 0.34 2.16 -10.49
CA ASP A 300 0.23 1.79 -9.07
C ASP A 300 1.64 1.61 -8.46
N GLY A 301 1.73 1.03 -7.25
CA GLY A 301 3.02 0.77 -6.58
C GLY A 301 3.96 -0.17 -7.33
N SER A 302 3.47 -1.02 -8.25
CA SER A 302 4.27 -2.00 -8.98
C SER A 302 5.37 -1.36 -9.84
N ILE A 303 5.18 -0.10 -10.26
CA ILE A 303 6.14 0.61 -11.11
C ILE A 303 7.15 1.45 -10.34
N ILE A 304 7.02 1.56 -9.01
CA ILE A 304 7.96 2.29 -8.17
C ILE A 304 9.21 1.41 -8.00
N PRO A 305 10.39 1.81 -8.53
CA PRO A 305 11.52 0.88 -8.73
C PRO A 305 12.28 0.50 -7.44
N GLY A 306 12.09 1.24 -6.35
CA GLY A 306 12.80 1.00 -5.10
C GLY A 306 12.13 1.64 -3.90
N ALA A 307 12.67 1.32 -2.73
CA ALA A 307 12.11 1.73 -1.45
C ALA A 307 12.06 3.26 -1.29
N LEU A 308 10.90 3.72 -0.81
CA LEU A 308 10.62 5.13 -0.55
C LEU A 308 10.90 5.48 0.90
N SER A 309 11.24 6.74 1.16
CA SER A 309 11.38 7.24 2.53
C SER A 309 9.99 7.66 3.04
N GLY A 310 9.34 6.81 3.82
CA GLY A 310 8.03 7.10 4.43
C GLY A 310 6.88 6.29 3.85
N ASN A 311 5.65 6.74 4.10
CA ASN A 311 4.44 6.05 3.66
C ASN A 311 4.33 6.12 2.11
N PRO A 312 4.05 5.01 1.40
CA PRO A 312 3.98 4.99 -0.06
C PRO A 312 2.74 5.68 -0.67
N ILE A 313 1.69 6.02 0.08
CA ILE A 313 0.45 6.58 -0.48
C ILE A 313 0.66 7.92 -1.18
N PRO A 314 1.30 8.95 -0.59
CA PRO A 314 1.43 10.24 -1.26
C PRO A 314 2.19 10.10 -2.58
N TYR A 315 3.16 9.18 -2.64
CA TYR A 315 3.88 8.84 -3.86
C TYR A 315 2.98 8.18 -4.90
N LYS A 316 2.10 7.25 -4.50
CA LYS A 316 1.13 6.61 -5.40
C LYS A 316 0.09 7.60 -5.92
N LEU A 317 -0.37 8.55 -5.10
CA LEU A 317 -1.29 9.62 -5.51
C LEU A 317 -0.61 10.56 -6.51
N ALA A 318 0.58 11.08 -6.20
CA ALA A 318 1.34 11.92 -7.12
C ALA A 318 1.69 11.22 -8.44
N LEU A 319 1.95 9.91 -8.38
CA LEU A 319 2.15 9.06 -9.55
C LEU A 319 0.90 9.00 -10.43
N ALA A 320 -0.28 8.83 -9.81
CA ALA A 320 -1.56 8.83 -10.51
C ALA A 320 -1.88 10.18 -11.15
N ASP A 321 -1.67 11.28 -10.44
CA ASP A 321 -1.88 12.63 -10.97
C ASP A 321 -1.00 12.87 -12.21
N LYS A 322 0.30 12.53 -12.10
CA LYS A 322 1.24 12.64 -13.22
C LYS A 322 0.85 11.76 -14.41
N PHE A 323 0.31 10.57 -14.16
CA PHE A 323 -0.18 9.69 -15.21
C PHE A 323 -1.38 10.30 -15.93
N VAL A 324 -2.38 10.77 -15.18
CA VAL A 324 -3.60 11.39 -15.72
C VAL A 324 -3.25 12.60 -16.59
N ASP A 325 -2.36 13.48 -16.13
CA ASP A 325 -1.88 14.64 -16.90
C ASP A 325 -1.28 14.25 -18.26
N LYS A 326 -0.60 13.11 -18.32
CA LYS A 326 -0.01 12.61 -19.57
C LYS A 326 -1.04 11.94 -20.46
N LEU A 327 -1.94 11.15 -19.86
CA LEU A 327 -3.00 10.50 -20.59
C LEU A 327 -3.92 11.53 -21.27
N LEU A 328 -4.26 12.61 -20.57
CA LEU A 328 -5.07 13.73 -21.08
C LEU A 328 -4.40 14.53 -22.20
N LYS A 329 -3.07 14.48 -22.32
CA LYS A 329 -2.33 15.13 -23.41
C LYS A 329 -2.36 14.34 -24.72
N LYS A 330 -2.76 13.06 -24.71
CA LYS A 330 -2.93 12.28 -25.95
C LYS A 330 -4.12 12.82 -26.73
N LYS A 331 -3.92 13.14 -28.01
CA LYS A 331 -4.92 13.77 -28.88
C LYS A 331 -6.27 13.06 -28.88
N ASP A 332 -6.27 11.73 -28.94
CA ASP A 332 -7.51 10.94 -29.01
C ASP A 332 -8.28 10.92 -27.68
N VAL A 333 -7.57 10.98 -26.55
CA VAL A 333 -8.17 11.08 -25.21
C VAL A 333 -8.68 12.51 -25.01
N ARG A 334 -7.86 13.50 -25.35
CA ARG A 334 -8.21 14.92 -25.30
C ARG A 334 -9.46 15.21 -26.12
N ARG A 335 -9.53 14.71 -27.36
CA ARG A 335 -10.70 14.87 -28.23
C ARG A 335 -11.94 14.23 -27.61
N LYS A 336 -11.84 12.99 -27.11
CA LYS A 336 -12.97 12.33 -26.42
C LYS A 336 -13.44 13.08 -25.16
N VAL A 337 -12.52 13.69 -24.41
CA VAL A 337 -12.85 14.52 -23.24
C VAL A 337 -13.51 15.84 -23.68
N GLU A 338 -12.96 16.51 -24.70
CA GLU A 338 -13.51 17.74 -25.26
C GLU A 338 -14.92 17.49 -25.87
N ASP A 339 -15.11 16.38 -26.57
CA ASP A 339 -16.40 15.95 -27.12
C ASP A 339 -17.42 15.67 -25.99
N ALA A 340 -17.01 14.94 -24.93
CA ALA A 340 -17.86 14.66 -23.78
C ALA A 340 -18.18 15.92 -22.93
N ASP A 341 -17.24 16.85 -22.81
CA ASP A 341 -17.43 18.13 -22.12
C ASP A 341 -18.38 19.05 -22.92
N ALA A 342 -18.31 19.00 -24.26
CA ALA A 342 -19.24 19.71 -25.15
C ALA A 342 -20.67 19.15 -25.05
N GLU A 343 -20.83 17.83 -24.94
CA GLU A 343 -22.14 17.19 -24.76
C GLU A 343 -22.72 17.40 -23.35
N SER A 344 -21.88 17.52 -22.32
CA SER A 344 -22.29 17.68 -20.91
C SER A 344 -22.38 19.13 -20.44
N GLY A 345 -22.25 20.11 -21.35
CA GLY A 345 -22.46 21.53 -21.06
C GLY A 345 -21.37 22.17 -20.20
N GLY A 346 -20.12 21.73 -20.33
CA GLY A 346 -18.94 22.41 -19.78
C GLY A 346 -18.99 22.61 -18.26
N SER A 347 -18.93 21.53 -17.47
CA SER A 347 -18.82 21.65 -16.02
C SER A 347 -17.37 21.54 -15.54
N THR A 348 -16.81 22.71 -15.26
CA THR A 348 -15.78 23.04 -14.26
C THR A 348 -14.71 21.99 -14.00
N ARG A 349 -13.51 22.22 -14.56
CA ARG A 349 -12.27 21.63 -14.04
C ARG A 349 -11.89 22.36 -12.74
N ILE A 350 -11.87 21.62 -11.63
CA ILE A 350 -11.02 21.99 -10.50
C ILE A 350 -9.63 21.48 -10.87
N VAL A 351 -8.76 22.41 -11.24
CA VAL A 351 -7.32 22.21 -11.30
C VAL A 351 -6.82 22.38 -9.87
N TYR A 352 -6.11 21.39 -9.32
CA TYR A 352 -5.27 21.61 -8.15
C TYR A 352 -3.97 22.29 -8.58
#